data_AF-D3V313-F1
#
_entry.id   AF-D3V313-F1
#
_cell.length_a   1.000
_cell.length_b   1.000
_cell.length_c   1.000
_cell.angle_alpha   90.00
_cell.angle_beta   90.00
_cell.angle_gamma   90.00
#
_symmetry.space_group_name_H-M   'P 1'
#
loop_
_entity.id
_entity.type
_entity.pdbx_description
1 polymer ?
#
loop_
_entity_poly.entity_id
_entity_poly.type
_entity_poly.pdbx_seq_one_letter_code
_entity_poly.pdbx_strand_id
1 'polypeptide(L)'
;MINNSFHLTQIIASVWGDPSDITDAIWQAGYRKPERGEKEIAELIIDVMNGVPDEVSYSERPKNLNDILTTELNNIIFDATWEGKATPAGVAKMVLENGYQKGGA
;
A
#
# COMPACT_ATOMS: atom_id res chain seq x y z
N MET A 1 2.54 4.18 19.59
CA MET A 1 3.15 3.54 18.40
C MET A 1 3.24 2.00 18.49
N ILE A 2 3.52 1.39 19.65
CA ILE A 2 3.71 -0.08 19.77
C ILE A 2 2.46 -0.91 19.36
N ASN A 3 1.24 -0.43 19.64
CA ASN A 3 0.01 -1.20 19.32
C ASN A 3 -0.30 -1.32 17.82
N ASN A 4 0.02 -0.31 17.00
CA ASN A 4 -0.29 -0.35 15.57
C ASN A 4 0.64 -1.30 14.79
N SER A 5 1.89 -1.44 15.24
CA SER A 5 2.88 -2.33 14.63
C SER A 5 2.54 -3.80 14.88
N PHE A 6 2.15 -4.18 16.10
CA PHE A 6 1.77 -5.56 16.40
C PHE A 6 0.50 -5.98 15.64
N HIS A 7 -0.53 -5.14 15.65
CA HIS A 7 -1.77 -5.40 14.93
C HIS A 7 -1.54 -5.50 13.41
N LEU A 8 -0.77 -4.58 12.82
CA LEU A 8 -0.44 -4.62 11.40
C LEU A 8 0.34 -5.89 11.03
N THR A 9 1.30 -6.28 11.87
CA THR A 9 2.07 -7.53 11.68
C THR A 9 1.15 -8.75 11.65
N GLN A 10 0.13 -8.82 12.52
CA GLN A 10 -0.82 -9.92 12.53
C GLN A 10 -1.68 -9.99 11.27
N ILE A 11 -2.14 -8.84 10.76
CA ILE A 11 -2.88 -8.75 9.50
C ILE A 11 -2.01 -9.30 8.36
N ILE A 12 -0.79 -8.78 8.22
CA ILE A 12 0.14 -9.18 7.15
C ILE A 12 0.47 -10.66 7.24
N ALA A 13 0.72 -11.19 8.45
CA ALA A 13 1.02 -12.60 8.64
C ALA A 13 -0.15 -13.53 8.26
N SER A 14 -1.40 -13.06 8.39
CA SER A 14 -2.59 -13.86 8.07
C SER A 14 -2.81 -14.08 6.57
N VAL A 15 -2.24 -13.22 5.72
CA VAL A 15 -2.37 -13.24 4.25
C VAL A 15 -1.00 -13.27 3.56
N TRP A 16 0.03 -13.78 4.25
CA TRP A 16 1.40 -13.74 3.76
C TRP A 16 1.57 -14.55 2.46
N GLY A 17 2.24 -13.97 1.47
CA GLY A 17 2.54 -14.62 0.19
C GLY A 17 2.44 -13.65 -0.98
N ASP A 18 1.22 -13.26 -1.34
CA ASP A 18 0.96 -12.34 -2.45
C ASP A 18 0.97 -10.87 -1.97
N PRO A 19 1.78 -9.98 -2.58
CA PRO A 19 1.78 -8.56 -2.25
C PRO A 19 0.40 -7.88 -2.38
N SER A 20 -0.42 -8.34 -3.32
CA SER A 20 -1.78 -7.85 -3.56
C SER A 20 -2.71 -8.22 -2.41
N ASP A 21 -2.67 -9.47 -1.94
CA ASP A 21 -3.45 -9.93 -0.78
C ASP A 21 -3.08 -9.14 0.49
N ILE A 22 -1.79 -8.89 0.68
CA ILE A 22 -1.27 -8.06 1.78
C ILE A 22 -1.80 -6.63 1.66
N THR A 23 -1.76 -6.05 0.45
CA THR A 23 -2.27 -4.70 0.17
C THR A 23 -3.73 -4.58 0.54
N ASP A 24 -4.55 -5.51 0.06
CA ASP A 24 -5.99 -5.53 0.32
C ASP A 24 -6.27 -5.65 1.82
N ALA A 25 -5.58 -6.54 2.53
CA ALA A 25 -5.77 -6.72 3.96
C ALA A 25 -5.42 -5.44 4.77
N ILE A 26 -4.32 -4.77 4.43
CA ILE A 26 -3.92 -3.50 5.06
C ILE A 26 -4.93 -2.39 4.73
N TRP A 27 -5.37 -2.32 3.47
CA TRP A 27 -6.34 -1.33 3.01
C TRP A 27 -7.70 -1.53 3.71
N GLN A 28 -8.22 -2.75 3.80
CA GLN A 28 -9.46 -3.07 4.51
C GLN A 28 -9.36 -2.87 6.02
N ALA A 29 -8.18 -3.03 6.60
CA ALA A 29 -7.93 -2.75 8.02
C ALA A 29 -7.88 -1.24 8.37
N GLY A 30 -8.04 -0.36 7.36
CA GLY A 30 -8.14 1.09 7.55
C GLY A 30 -6.80 1.81 7.71
N TYR A 31 -5.69 1.20 7.27
CA TYR A 31 -4.40 1.90 7.25
C TYR A 31 -4.33 2.84 6.05
N ARG A 32 -4.16 4.14 6.30
CA ARG A 32 -4.07 5.19 5.27
C ARG A 32 -2.95 6.16 5.60
N LYS A 33 -2.42 6.84 4.58
CA LYS A 33 -1.64 8.07 4.80
C LYS A 33 -2.60 9.21 5.19
N PRO A 34 -2.11 10.26 5.88
CA PRO A 34 -2.87 11.49 6.09
C PRO A 34 -3.36 12.10 4.78
N GLU A 35 -4.39 12.95 4.86
CA GLU A 35 -4.85 13.73 3.70
C GLU A 35 -3.70 14.58 3.13
N ARG A 36 -3.61 14.62 1.80
CA ARG A 36 -2.57 15.29 1.03
C ARG A 36 -3.17 16.39 0.18
N GLY A 37 -2.36 17.39 -0.15
CA GLY A 37 -2.79 18.50 -0.99
C GLY A 37 -3.03 18.08 -2.44
N GLU A 38 -3.84 18.83 -3.18
CA GLU A 38 -4.18 18.56 -4.59
C GLU A 38 -2.94 18.37 -5.47
N LYS A 39 -1.89 19.16 -5.25
CA LYS A 39 -0.63 19.06 -5.99
C LYS A 39 0.05 17.70 -5.80
N GLU A 40 0.16 17.24 -4.55
CA GLU A 40 0.80 15.95 -4.22
C GLU A 40 -0.01 14.78 -4.79
N ILE A 41 -1.34 14.89 -4.76
CA ILE A 41 -2.22 13.90 -5.39
C ILE A 41 -2.07 13.90 -6.91
N ALA A 42 -1.96 15.07 -7.55
CA ALA A 42 -1.74 15.15 -8.99
C ALA A 42 -0.39 14.53 -9.41
N GLU A 43 0.68 14.80 -8.66
CA GLU A 43 2.00 14.19 -8.88
C GLU A 43 1.95 12.66 -8.72
N LEU A 44 1.24 12.15 -7.70
CA LEU A 44 1.04 10.71 -7.50
C LEU A 44 0.25 10.07 -8.66
N ILE A 45 -0.82 10.71 -9.13
CA ILE A 45 -1.61 10.20 -10.27
C ILE A 45 -0.72 10.08 -11.50
N ILE A 46 0.11 11.08 -11.78
CA ILE A 46 1.04 11.05 -12.92
C ILE A 46 2.03 9.89 -12.77
N ASP A 47 2.63 9.73 -11.59
CA ASP A 47 3.59 8.66 -11.32
C ASP A 47 2.96 7.27 -11.52
N VAL A 48 1.80 7.01 -10.90
CA VAL A 48 1.09 5.74 -11.03
C VAL A 48 0.68 5.48 -12.48
N MET A 49 0.13 6.47 -13.18
CA MET A 49 -0.31 6.29 -14.56
C MET A 49 0.85 6.10 -15.54
N ASN A 50 2.02 6.70 -15.29
CA ASN A 50 3.24 6.46 -16.06
C ASN A 50 3.82 5.06 -15.82
N GLY A 51 3.58 4.47 -14.65
CA GLY A 51 4.02 3.12 -14.31
C GLY A 51 3.17 2.01 -14.91
N VAL A 52 2.01 2.30 -15.50
CA VAL A 52 1.14 1.30 -16.12
C VAL A 52 1.73 0.85 -17.46
N PRO A 53 2.06 -0.45 -17.65
CA PRO A 53 2.58 -0.96 -18.92
C PRO A 53 1.61 -0.75 -20.09
N ASP A 54 2.16 -0.55 -21.29
CA ASP A 54 1.37 -0.30 -22.49
C ASP A 54 0.43 -1.47 -22.84
N GLU A 55 0.81 -2.69 -22.47
CA GLU A 55 0.05 -3.92 -22.71
C GLU A 55 -1.17 -4.08 -21.78
N VAL A 56 -1.26 -3.31 -20.69
CA VAL A 56 -2.39 -3.37 -19.76
C VAL A 56 -3.63 -2.77 -20.41
N SER A 57 -4.71 -3.55 -20.45
CA SER A 57 -5.97 -3.14 -21.06
C SER A 57 -6.53 -1.89 -20.37
N TYR A 58 -7.15 -0.99 -21.12
CA TYR A 58 -7.75 0.22 -20.54
C TYR A 58 -8.74 -0.08 -19.41
N SER A 59 -9.45 -1.21 -19.47
CA SER A 59 -10.39 -1.66 -18.45
C SER A 59 -9.74 -2.03 -17.11
N GLU A 60 -8.44 -2.29 -17.10
CA GLU A 60 -7.64 -2.72 -15.93
C GLU A 60 -6.82 -1.57 -15.34
N ARG A 61 -6.78 -0.41 -16.00
CA ARG A 61 -6.09 0.78 -15.51
C ARG A 61 -6.86 1.42 -14.32
N PRO A 62 -6.17 2.16 -13.43
CA PRO A 62 -6.82 2.90 -12.36
C PRO A 62 -7.95 3.80 -12.88
N LYS A 63 -9.13 3.73 -12.23
CA LYS A 63 -10.36 4.43 -12.63
C LYS A 63 -10.71 5.57 -11.68
N ASN A 64 -10.18 5.54 -10.47
CA ASN A 64 -10.51 6.49 -9.42
C ASN A 64 -9.33 6.67 -8.44
N LEU A 65 -9.48 7.63 -7.52
CA LEU A 65 -8.42 7.95 -6.56
C LEU A 65 -8.09 6.77 -5.61
N ASN A 66 -9.06 5.93 -5.22
CA ASN A 66 -8.74 4.78 -4.36
C ASN A 66 -7.85 3.77 -5.07
N ASP A 67 -8.03 3.58 -6.38
CA ASP A 67 -7.15 2.71 -7.16
C ASP A 67 -5.72 3.26 -7.13
N ILE A 68 -5.54 4.57 -7.33
CA ILE A 68 -4.24 5.26 -7.26
C ILE A 68 -3.60 5.10 -5.87
N LEU A 69 -4.35 5.35 -4.80
CA LEU A 69 -3.88 5.25 -3.42
C LEU A 69 -3.54 3.81 -3.01
N THR A 70 -4.28 2.84 -3.55
CA THR A 70 -4.06 1.42 -3.27
C THR A 70 -2.83 0.93 -4.06
N THR A 71 -2.62 1.40 -5.29
CA THR A 71 -1.39 1.15 -6.05
C THR A 71 -0.15 1.72 -5.34
N GLU A 72 -0.23 2.92 -4.77
CA GLU A 72 0.86 3.48 -3.96
C GLU A 72 1.23 2.56 -2.79
N LEU A 73 0.23 2.02 -2.08
CA LEU A 73 0.45 1.06 -1.00
C LEU A 73 1.04 -0.25 -1.54
N ASN A 74 0.52 -0.75 -2.66
CA ASN A 74 0.98 -1.98 -3.28
C ASN A 74 2.45 -1.91 -3.69
N ASN A 75 2.90 -0.80 -4.30
CA ASN A 75 4.30 -0.61 -4.68
C ASN A 75 5.25 -0.72 -3.46
N ILE A 76 4.88 -0.11 -2.33
CA ILE A 76 5.66 -0.20 -1.09
C ILE A 76 5.72 -1.64 -0.58
N ILE A 77 4.61 -2.37 -0.63
CA ILE A 77 4.53 -3.76 -0.17
C ILE A 77 5.31 -4.67 -1.12
N PHE A 78 5.19 -4.47 -2.42
CA PHE A 78 5.90 -5.21 -3.45
C PHE A 78 7.41 -5.08 -3.23
N ASP A 79 7.92 -3.86 -3.08
CA ASP A 79 9.34 -3.62 -2.80
C ASP A 79 9.77 -4.28 -1.48
N ALA A 80 8.93 -4.20 -0.44
CA ALA A 80 9.22 -4.78 0.87
C ALA A 80 9.17 -6.32 0.90
N THR A 81 8.49 -6.95 -0.06
CA THR A 81 8.33 -8.41 -0.17
C THR A 81 9.24 -9.04 -1.21
N TRP A 82 9.79 -8.24 -2.13
CA TRP A 82 10.66 -8.69 -3.21
C TRP A 82 11.95 -9.35 -2.73
N GLU A 83 12.48 -8.95 -1.57
CA GLU A 83 13.66 -9.58 -1.00
C GLU A 83 13.30 -10.90 -0.29
N GLY A 84 14.01 -11.99 -0.60
CA GLY A 84 13.82 -13.33 -0.01
C GLY A 84 14.08 -13.44 1.51
N LYS A 85 14.21 -12.31 2.21
CA LYS A 85 14.32 -12.19 3.67
C LYS A 85 13.20 -11.34 4.28
N ALA A 86 12.18 -10.98 3.49
CA ALA A 86 11.02 -10.25 3.96
C ALA A 86 10.30 -11.02 5.08
N THR A 87 9.81 -10.29 6.08
CA THR A 87 8.99 -10.84 7.16
C THR A 87 7.76 -9.97 7.33
N PRO A 88 6.63 -10.51 7.83
CA PRO A 88 5.45 -9.70 8.13
C PRO A 88 5.76 -8.48 9.01
N ALA A 89 6.66 -8.63 9.98
CA ALA A 89 7.09 -7.52 10.84
C ALA A 89 7.92 -6.47 10.08
N GLY A 90 8.78 -6.90 9.15
CA GLY A 90 9.54 -6.00 8.27
C GLY A 90 8.64 -5.20 7.34
N VAL A 91 7.65 -5.85 6.72
CA VAL A 91 6.65 -5.17 5.88
C VAL A 91 5.79 -4.23 6.70
N ALA A 92 5.33 -4.65 7.89
CA ALA A 92 4.59 -3.79 8.81
C ALA A 92 5.40 -2.52 9.16
N LYS A 93 6.70 -2.68 9.45
CA LYS A 93 7.59 -1.56 9.73
C LYS A 93 7.69 -0.62 8.52
N MET A 94 7.93 -1.14 7.32
CA MET A 94 8.03 -0.34 6.09
C MET A 94 6.76 0.47 5.83
N VAL A 95 5.58 -0.15 5.98
CA VAL A 95 4.29 0.51 5.80
C VAL A 95 4.13 1.67 6.79
N LEU A 96 4.47 1.48 8.07
CA LEU A 96 4.41 2.53 9.08
C LEU A 96 5.44 3.65 8.83
N GLU A 97 6.65 3.31 8.41
CA GLU A 97 7.71 4.28 8.06
C GLU A 97 7.33 5.13 6.85
N ASN A 98 6.53 4.59 5.93
CA ASN A 98 5.94 5.33 4.81
C ASN A 98 4.72 6.19 5.21
N GLY A 99 4.40 6.29 6.50
CA GLY A 99 3.37 7.19 7.00
C GLY A 99 1.96 6.60 7.00
N TYR A 100 1.78 5.31 6.71
CA TYR A 100 0.49 4.67 6.87
C TYR A 100 0.19 4.48 8.36
N GLN A 101 -0.99 4.90 8.76
CA GLN A 101 -1.48 4.76 10.13
C GLN A 101 -2.89 4.20 10.09
N LYS A 102 -3.23 3.36 11.07
CA LYS A 102 -4.61 2.93 11.27
C LYS A 102 -5.41 4.17 11.62
N GLY A 103 -6.42 4.49 10.81
CA GLY A 103 -7.29 5.65 11.05
C GLY A 103 -7.83 5.64 12.48
N GLY A 104 -7.70 6.79 13.15
CA GLY A 104 -8.33 7.07 14.43
C GLY A 104 -9.23 8.29 14.28
N ALA A 105 -10.54 8.04 14.34
CA ALA A 105 -11.68 8.96 14.23
C ALA A 105 -11.95 9.55 12.84
#